data_AF-A0AA94JHZ9-F1
#
_entry.id   AF-A0AA94JHZ9-F1
#
_cell.length_a   1.000
_cell.length_b   1.000
_cell.length_c   1.000
_cell.angle_alpha   90.00
_cell.angle_beta   90.00
_cell.angle_gamma   90.00
#
_symmetry.space_group_name_H-M   'P 1'
#
loop_
_entity.id
_entity.type
_entity.pdbx_description
1 polymer ?
#
loop_
_entity_poly.entity_id
_entity_poly.type
_entity_poly.pdbx_seq_one_letter_code
_entity_poly.pdbx_strand_id
1 'polypeptide(L)'
;MLDINGILGLAALMGGLKHGEQSYNDDSARSYSVMILTAMGVSMVVPEFIPAANWKIYSAFTIGAMVVLYALFLRMQVGPHSYFFSYSYPDKRRKKEPVEEEPKPLSLAWSIGILVFGVVVIGALAEVMSKTLDLGLEGTGAPPVITAILVAAISAAPEILTALRAALANRMQSVVNIAMGASLSTVILTVPVMEAMALYTGQPFQMAMTPVQTVMIFITLIVSAINLNDGETNAIEGMTHFVLFATFIMLSLLGL
;
A
#
# COMPACT_ATOMS: atom_id res chain seq x y z
N MET A 1 -0.95 1.59 6.86
CA MET A 1 -2.29 1.62 7.52
C MET A 1 -3.42 1.68 6.51
N LEU A 2 -3.43 2.65 5.60
CA LEU A 2 -4.54 2.84 4.67
C LEU A 2 -4.78 1.63 3.76
N ASP A 3 -3.76 1.05 3.13
CA ASP A 3 -3.98 -0.07 2.21
C ASP A 3 -4.39 -1.36 2.96
N ILE A 4 -3.60 -1.78 3.94
CA ILE A 4 -3.83 -3.06 4.65
C ILE A 4 -5.09 -3.00 5.53
N ASN A 5 -5.33 -1.90 6.25
CA ASN A 5 -6.48 -1.84 7.16
C ASN A 5 -7.71 -1.18 6.53
N GLY A 6 -7.50 -0.16 5.71
CA GLY A 6 -8.58 0.56 5.02
C GLY A 6 -9.06 -0.19 3.78
N ILE A 7 -8.20 -0.36 2.77
CA ILE A 7 -8.58 -1.00 1.49
C ILE A 7 -8.97 -2.46 1.71
N LEU A 8 -8.04 -3.28 2.20
CA LEU A 8 -8.26 -4.71 2.40
C LEU A 8 -9.36 -4.96 3.45
N GLY A 9 -9.37 -4.20 4.56
CA GLY A 9 -10.40 -4.35 5.60
C GLY A 9 -11.81 -4.05 5.09
N LEU A 10 -12.01 -2.92 4.40
CA LEU A 10 -13.32 -2.56 3.86
C LEU A 10 -13.76 -3.53 2.75
N ALA A 11 -12.83 -3.94 1.88
CA ALA A 11 -13.09 -4.88 0.81
C ALA A 11 -13.47 -6.27 1.35
N ALA A 12 -12.72 -6.81 2.33
CA ALA A 12 -13.04 -8.07 2.99
C ALA A 12 -14.37 -8.02 3.74
N LEU A 13 -14.67 -6.90 4.41
CA LEU A 13 -15.94 -6.71 5.09
C LEU A 13 -17.12 -6.74 4.10
N MET A 14 -17.06 -5.93 3.04
CA MET A 14 -18.13 -5.86 2.05
C MET A 14 -18.26 -7.16 1.23
N GLY A 15 -17.14 -7.77 0.88
CA GLY A 15 -17.09 -9.02 0.14
C GLY A 15 -17.59 -10.21 0.96
N GLY A 16 -17.20 -10.28 2.23
CA GLY A 16 -17.63 -11.32 3.17
C GLY A 16 -19.09 -11.22 3.57
N LEU A 17 -19.63 -10.00 3.75
CA LEU A 17 -21.07 -9.80 3.98
C LEU A 17 -21.93 -10.32 2.81
N LYS A 18 -21.40 -10.27 1.59
CA LYS A 18 -22.11 -10.70 0.37
C LYS A 18 -21.91 -12.18 0.03
N HIS A 19 -20.71 -12.72 0.23
CA HIS A 19 -20.34 -14.05 -0.25
C HIS A 19 -20.00 -15.06 0.85
N GLY A 20 -19.91 -14.62 2.12
CA GLY A 20 -19.43 -15.44 3.23
C GLY A 20 -17.90 -15.47 3.25
N GLU A 21 -17.32 -16.60 2.87
CA GLU A 21 -15.87 -16.80 2.74
C GLU A 21 -15.43 -16.58 1.30
N GLN A 22 -14.27 -15.93 1.11
CA GLN A 22 -13.69 -15.64 -0.20
C GLN A 22 -12.25 -16.13 -0.29
N SER A 23 -12.01 -17.13 -1.13
CA SER A 23 -10.68 -17.71 -1.27
C SER A 23 -9.72 -16.84 -2.09
N TYR A 24 -8.44 -16.91 -1.77
CA TYR A 24 -7.29 -16.32 -2.45
C TYR A 24 -6.06 -17.25 -2.30
N ASN A 25 -4.91 -16.85 -2.85
CA ASN A 25 -3.65 -17.59 -2.77
C ASN A 25 -2.86 -17.18 -1.51
N ASP A 26 -2.76 -18.08 -0.53
CA ASP A 26 -2.10 -17.85 0.77
C ASP A 26 -0.58 -17.66 0.65
N ASP A 27 0.07 -18.34 -0.30
CA ASP A 27 1.52 -18.20 -0.53
C ASP A 27 1.91 -16.75 -0.86
N SER A 28 1.06 -16.05 -1.61
CA SER A 28 1.28 -14.64 -1.97
C SER A 28 1.16 -13.72 -0.78
N ALA A 29 0.13 -13.92 0.05
CA ALA A 29 -0.12 -13.09 1.21
C ALA A 29 0.97 -13.24 2.27
N ARG A 30 1.45 -14.47 2.50
CA ARG A 30 2.59 -14.72 3.40
C ARG A 30 3.85 -14.03 2.91
N SER A 31 4.15 -14.14 1.61
CA SER A 31 5.32 -13.49 1.00
C SER A 31 5.24 -11.98 1.14
N TYR A 32 4.09 -11.36 0.84
CA TYR A 32 3.90 -9.93 1.03
C TYR A 32 4.09 -9.51 2.50
N SER A 33 3.43 -10.17 3.44
CA SER A 33 3.50 -9.82 4.86
C SER A 33 4.93 -9.83 5.40
N VAL A 34 5.71 -10.87 5.07
CA VAL A 34 7.11 -10.99 5.50
C VAL A 34 7.99 -9.92 4.85
N MET A 35 7.80 -9.65 3.55
CA MET A 35 8.57 -8.63 2.84
C MET A 35 8.26 -7.22 3.36
N ILE A 36 6.98 -6.90 3.61
CA ILE A 36 6.57 -5.60 4.16
C ILE A 36 7.13 -5.44 5.57
N LEU A 37 6.99 -6.47 6.43
CA LEU A 37 7.54 -6.43 7.79
C LEU A 37 9.06 -6.22 7.79
N THR A 38 9.77 -6.93 6.92
CA THR A 38 11.23 -6.79 6.79
C THR A 38 11.59 -5.39 6.29
N ALA A 39 10.92 -4.91 5.25
CA ALA A 39 11.19 -3.60 4.67
C ALA A 39 10.95 -2.48 5.68
N MET A 40 9.75 -2.42 6.28
CA MET A 40 9.39 -1.40 7.28
C MET A 40 10.26 -1.51 8.53
N GLY A 41 10.55 -2.72 9.00
CA GLY A 41 11.41 -2.94 10.15
C GLY A 41 12.80 -2.34 9.94
N VAL A 42 13.46 -2.71 8.84
CA VAL A 42 14.81 -2.24 8.53
C VAL A 42 14.83 -0.75 8.20
N SER A 43 13.86 -0.23 7.47
CA SER A 43 13.92 1.13 6.93
C SER A 43 13.19 2.20 7.75
N MET A 44 12.29 1.81 8.66
CA MET A 44 11.43 2.77 9.41
C MET A 44 11.36 2.50 10.92
N VAL A 45 11.88 1.36 11.42
CA VAL A 45 11.91 1.07 12.87
C VAL A 45 13.34 1.08 13.39
N VAL A 46 14.24 0.33 12.76
CA VAL A 46 15.66 0.26 13.14
C VAL A 46 16.39 1.61 13.10
N PRO A 47 16.12 2.56 12.18
CA PRO A 47 16.82 3.85 12.14
C PRO A 47 16.78 4.63 13.46
N GLU A 48 15.74 4.47 14.28
CA GLU A 48 15.61 5.13 15.59
C GLU A 48 16.75 4.77 16.54
N PHE A 49 17.32 3.58 16.41
CA PHE A 49 18.40 3.08 17.27
C PHE A 49 19.80 3.39 16.71
N ILE A 50 19.89 3.98 15.53
CA ILE A 50 21.16 4.27 14.86
C ILE A 50 21.70 5.62 15.37
N PRO A 51 22.92 5.67 15.92
CA PRO A 51 23.53 6.93 16.34
C PRO A 51 23.62 7.92 15.18
N ALA A 52 23.42 9.21 15.46
CA ALA A 52 23.50 10.28 14.46
C ALA A 52 24.86 10.37 13.73
N ALA A 53 25.93 9.77 14.23
CA ALA A 53 27.20 9.69 13.50
C ALA A 53 27.13 8.70 12.30
N ASN A 54 26.27 7.68 12.38
CA ASN A 54 26.24 6.54 11.47
C ASN A 54 25.06 6.56 10.48
N TRP A 55 24.22 7.60 10.50
CA TRP A 55 23.00 7.65 9.67
C TRP A 55 23.30 7.49 8.17
N LYS A 56 24.39 8.09 7.67
CA LYS A 56 24.76 8.02 6.25
C LYS A 56 25.08 6.60 5.79
N ILE A 57 25.84 5.86 6.61
CA ILE A 57 26.21 4.48 6.33
C ILE A 57 24.96 3.60 6.38
N TYR A 58 24.10 3.83 7.37
CA TYR A 58 22.86 3.08 7.51
C TYR A 58 21.90 3.34 6.34
N SER A 59 21.70 4.59 5.92
CA SER A 59 20.86 4.90 4.76
C SER A 59 21.42 4.31 3.46
N ALA A 60 22.74 4.33 3.26
CA ALA A 60 23.34 3.65 2.10
C ALA A 60 23.09 2.14 2.10
N PHE A 61 23.16 1.49 3.28
CA PHE A 61 22.81 0.09 3.46
C PHE A 61 21.32 -0.17 3.17
N THR A 62 20.42 0.63 3.73
CA THR A 62 18.96 0.49 3.56
C THR A 62 18.56 0.66 2.10
N ILE A 63 19.09 1.67 1.40
CA ILE A 63 18.90 1.84 -0.06
C ILE A 63 19.30 0.55 -0.80
N GLY A 64 20.50 0.03 -0.54
CA GLY A 64 21.00 -1.19 -1.19
C GLY A 64 20.11 -2.41 -0.90
N ALA A 65 19.72 -2.60 0.36
CA ALA A 65 18.85 -3.69 0.78
C ALA A 65 17.47 -3.63 0.12
N MET A 66 16.85 -2.44 0.09
CA MET A 66 15.53 -2.26 -0.54
C MET A 66 15.58 -2.42 -2.05
N VAL A 67 16.63 -1.95 -2.73
CA VAL A 67 16.81 -2.18 -4.17
C VAL A 67 16.94 -3.67 -4.47
N VAL A 68 17.67 -4.42 -3.64
CA VAL A 68 17.77 -5.89 -3.77
C VAL A 68 16.42 -6.56 -3.53
N LEU A 69 15.69 -6.18 -2.48
CA LEU A 69 14.35 -6.69 -2.20
C LEU A 69 13.37 -6.39 -3.34
N TYR A 70 13.42 -5.19 -3.91
CA TYR A 70 12.59 -4.79 -5.04
C TYR A 70 12.94 -5.55 -6.32
N ALA A 71 14.22 -5.72 -6.63
CA ALA A 71 14.66 -6.51 -7.79
C ALA A 71 14.21 -7.98 -7.66
N LEU A 72 14.33 -8.55 -6.47
CA LEU A 72 13.83 -9.90 -6.18
C LEU A 72 12.30 -9.97 -6.33
N PHE A 73 11.58 -9.01 -5.75
CA PHE A 73 10.13 -8.91 -5.85
C PHE A 73 9.66 -8.87 -7.30
N LEU A 74 10.21 -7.95 -8.11
CA LEU A 74 9.87 -7.82 -9.53
C LEU A 74 10.19 -9.09 -10.32
N ARG A 75 11.34 -9.73 -10.06
CA ARG A 75 11.71 -10.99 -10.72
C ARG A 75 10.72 -12.10 -10.40
N MET A 76 10.27 -12.19 -9.15
CA MET A 76 9.29 -13.19 -8.73
C MET A 76 7.91 -12.91 -9.31
N GLN A 77 7.51 -11.63 -9.37
CA GLN A 77 6.21 -11.20 -9.86
C GLN A 77 6.04 -11.35 -11.38
N VAL A 78 7.08 -10.99 -12.17
CA VAL A 78 7.03 -11.00 -13.64
C VAL A 78 7.54 -12.33 -14.23
N GLY A 79 8.30 -13.09 -13.45
CA GLY A 79 8.98 -14.30 -13.91
C GLY A 79 8.40 -15.59 -13.34
N PRO A 80 9.24 -16.48 -12.77
CA PRO A 80 8.89 -17.88 -12.54
C PRO A 80 7.81 -18.12 -11.48
N HIS A 81 7.44 -17.10 -10.70
CA HIS A 81 6.51 -17.24 -9.58
C HIS A 81 5.30 -16.30 -9.71
N SER A 82 4.99 -15.84 -10.93
CA SER A 82 3.79 -15.05 -11.21
C SER A 82 2.51 -15.76 -10.74
N TYR A 83 2.54 -17.10 -10.66
CA TYR A 83 1.43 -17.92 -10.15
C TYR A 83 1.05 -17.60 -8.71
N PHE A 84 1.99 -17.17 -7.86
CA PHE A 84 1.65 -16.73 -6.50
C PHE A 84 0.70 -15.53 -6.57
N PHE A 85 0.92 -14.62 -7.51
CA PHE A 85 0.14 -13.38 -7.65
C PHE A 85 -1.15 -13.55 -8.47
N SER A 86 -1.48 -14.77 -8.91
CA SER A 86 -2.70 -15.04 -9.68
C SER A 86 -3.52 -16.15 -9.02
N TYR A 87 -4.83 -15.94 -8.91
CA TYR A 87 -5.76 -16.97 -8.43
C TYR A 87 -6.75 -17.30 -9.54
N SER A 88 -6.85 -18.59 -9.88
CA SER A 88 -7.84 -19.10 -10.83
C SER A 88 -9.16 -19.32 -10.11
N TYR A 89 -10.07 -18.37 -10.23
CA TYR A 89 -11.41 -18.50 -9.66
C TYR A 89 -12.17 -19.64 -10.34
N PRO A 90 -12.81 -20.57 -9.60
CA PRO A 90 -13.72 -21.54 -10.19
C PRO A 90 -14.86 -20.79 -10.89
N ASP A 91 -15.02 -21.07 -12.18
CA ASP A 91 -15.90 -20.34 -13.09
C ASP A 91 -17.37 -20.53 -12.67
N LYS A 92 -17.89 -19.65 -11.82
CA LYS A 92 -19.32 -19.57 -11.54
C LYS A 92 -20.01 -19.05 -12.81
N ARG A 93 -20.34 -19.98 -13.73
CA ARG A 93 -21.17 -19.80 -14.92
C ARG A 93 -21.32 -18.33 -15.31
N ARG A 94 -20.29 -17.76 -15.94
CA ARG A 94 -20.45 -16.51 -16.68
C ARG A 94 -21.63 -16.71 -17.63
N LYS A 95 -22.77 -16.08 -17.35
CA LYS A 95 -23.64 -15.62 -18.45
C LYS A 95 -22.68 -14.90 -19.38
N LYS A 96 -22.61 -15.36 -20.64
CA LYS A 96 -21.87 -14.68 -21.70
C LYS A 96 -22.38 -13.24 -21.74
N GLU A 97 -21.71 -12.34 -21.03
CA GLU A 97 -21.76 -10.92 -21.35
C GLU A 97 -21.27 -10.78 -22.80
N PRO A 98 -21.82 -9.84 -23.58
CA PRO A 98 -21.32 -9.61 -24.92
C PRO A 98 -19.81 -9.42 -24.82
N VAL A 99 -19.05 -10.08 -25.69
CA VAL A 99 -17.63 -9.80 -25.87
C VAL A 99 -17.57 -8.31 -26.24
N GLU A 100 -17.31 -7.45 -25.25
CA GLU A 100 -16.87 -6.09 -25.54
C GLU A 100 -15.65 -6.24 -26.44
N GLU A 101 -15.72 -5.64 -27.63
CA GLU A 101 -14.61 -5.63 -28.58
C GLU A 101 -13.33 -5.32 -27.82
N GLU A 102 -12.32 -6.20 -27.93
CA GLU A 102 -11.00 -5.93 -27.36
C GLU A 102 -10.59 -4.52 -27.80
N PRO A 103 -10.37 -3.58 -26.87
CA PRO A 103 -10.04 -2.21 -27.25
C PRO A 103 -8.79 -2.26 -28.12
N LYS A 104 -8.90 -1.68 -29.33
CA LYS A 104 -7.78 -1.66 -30.30
C LYS A 104 -6.50 -1.23 -29.57
N PRO A 105 -5.38 -1.94 -29.75
CA PRO A 105 -4.15 -1.61 -29.05
C PRO A 105 -3.76 -0.16 -29.38
N LEU A 106 -3.79 0.69 -28.37
CA LEU A 106 -3.30 2.06 -28.49
C LEU A 106 -1.85 2.01 -28.97
N SER A 107 -1.44 2.94 -29.84
CA SER A 107 -0.05 2.98 -30.27
C SER A 107 0.87 3.16 -29.06
N LEU A 108 1.99 2.44 -29.03
CA LEU A 108 2.96 2.52 -27.93
C LEU A 108 3.36 3.97 -27.61
N ALA A 109 3.57 4.79 -28.65
CA ALA A 109 3.91 6.20 -28.50
C ALA A 109 2.78 7.02 -27.83
N TRP A 110 1.52 6.75 -28.18
CA TRP A 110 0.36 7.36 -27.53
C TRP A 110 0.26 6.97 -26.05
N SER A 111 0.48 5.69 -25.72
CA SER A 111 0.46 5.22 -24.33
C SER A 111 1.57 5.88 -23.50
N ILE A 112 2.80 5.95 -24.04
CA ILE A 112 3.92 6.66 -23.39
C ILE A 112 3.59 8.14 -23.23
N GLY A 113 3.06 8.78 -24.27
CA GLY A 113 2.67 10.20 -24.23
C GLY A 113 1.64 10.50 -23.15
N ILE A 114 0.60 9.67 -23.04
CA ILE A 114 -0.45 9.80 -22.01
C ILE A 114 0.13 9.57 -20.61
N LEU A 115 1.02 8.58 -20.44
CA LEU A 115 1.67 8.30 -19.15
C LEU A 115 2.52 9.49 -18.68
N VAL A 116 3.41 9.99 -19.53
CA VAL A 116 4.27 11.14 -19.19
C VAL A 116 3.44 12.38 -18.91
N PHE A 117 2.44 12.66 -19.74
CA PHE A 117 1.52 13.78 -19.51
C PHE A 117 0.77 13.65 -18.18
N GLY A 118 0.24 12.46 -17.89
CA GLY A 118 -0.44 12.17 -16.63
C GLY A 118 0.44 12.38 -15.41
N VAL A 119 1.69 11.90 -15.44
CA VAL A 119 2.66 12.11 -14.35
C VAL A 119 2.93 13.59 -14.11
N VAL A 120 3.13 14.37 -15.19
CA VAL A 120 3.36 15.82 -15.08
C VAL A 120 2.14 16.53 -14.49
N VAL A 121 0.94 16.20 -14.97
CA VAL A 121 -0.32 16.79 -14.47
C VAL A 121 -0.54 16.46 -13.00
N ILE A 122 -0.37 15.19 -12.61
CA ILE A 122 -0.52 14.76 -11.20
C ILE A 122 0.51 15.48 -10.32
N GLY A 123 1.77 15.61 -10.77
CA GLY A 123 2.79 16.35 -10.04
C GLY A 123 2.44 17.83 -9.86
N ALA A 124 1.94 18.49 -10.91
CA ALA A 124 1.48 19.87 -10.82
C ALA A 124 0.28 20.04 -9.87
N LEU A 125 -0.68 19.12 -9.93
CA LEU A 125 -1.84 19.12 -9.02
C LEU A 125 -1.43 18.83 -7.57
N ALA A 126 -0.45 17.97 -7.34
CA ALA A 126 0.07 17.68 -6.00
C ALA A 126 0.72 18.92 -5.36
N GLU A 127 1.48 19.70 -6.12
CA GLU A 127 2.08 20.96 -5.67
C GLU A 127 1.00 22.00 -5.28
N VAL A 128 -0.02 22.15 -6.13
CA VAL A 128 -1.15 23.04 -5.83
C VAL A 128 -1.90 22.56 -4.58
N MET A 129 -2.17 21.26 -4.49
CA MET A 129 -2.86 20.66 -3.35
C MET A 129 -2.10 20.89 -2.05
N SER A 130 -0.78 20.67 -2.02
CA SER A 130 0.04 20.90 -0.82
C SER A 130 -0.10 22.33 -0.32
N LYS A 131 0.05 23.33 -1.19
CA LYS A 131 -0.08 24.74 -0.81
C LYS A 131 -1.49 25.10 -0.33
N THR A 132 -2.52 24.57 -1.00
CA THR A 132 -3.91 24.83 -0.60
C THR A 132 -4.26 24.19 0.74
N LEU A 133 -3.70 23.01 1.04
CA LEU A 133 -3.91 22.34 2.33
C LEU A 133 -3.20 23.09 3.46
N ASP A 134 -1.97 23.55 3.24
CA ASP A 134 -1.22 24.33 4.24
C ASP A 134 -1.98 25.61 4.62
N LEU A 135 -2.45 26.38 3.62
CA LEU A 135 -3.25 27.59 3.83
C LEU A 135 -4.63 27.28 4.43
N GLY A 136 -5.26 26.18 4.01
CA GLY A 136 -6.60 25.79 4.47
C GLY A 136 -6.64 25.31 5.92
N LEU A 137 -5.53 24.77 6.42
CA LEU A 137 -5.40 24.27 7.78
C LEU A 137 -4.74 25.30 8.72
N GLU A 138 -4.17 26.38 8.19
CA GLU A 138 -3.61 27.46 8.97
C GLU A 138 -4.65 28.04 9.94
N GLY A 139 -4.32 28.08 11.24
CA GLY A 139 -5.20 28.60 12.29
C GLY A 139 -6.34 27.66 12.74
N THR A 140 -6.47 26.47 12.15
CA THR A 140 -7.52 25.49 12.55
C THR A 140 -7.17 24.66 13.78
N GLY A 141 -5.88 24.61 14.17
CA GLY A 141 -5.38 23.72 15.21
C GLY A 141 -5.35 22.23 14.81
N ALA A 142 -5.61 21.92 13.55
CA ALA A 142 -5.54 20.56 13.01
C ALA A 142 -4.12 19.98 13.13
N PRO A 143 -3.96 18.74 13.62
CA PRO A 143 -2.69 18.04 13.61
C PRO A 143 -2.10 17.91 12.19
N PRO A 144 -0.77 18.07 11.98
CA PRO A 144 -0.14 17.95 10.67
C PRO A 144 -0.38 16.59 9.97
N VAL A 145 -0.63 15.54 10.75
CA VAL A 145 -0.95 14.20 10.23
C VAL A 145 -2.25 14.16 9.42
N ILE A 146 -3.19 15.08 9.65
CA ILE A 146 -4.44 15.17 8.88
C ILE A 146 -4.14 15.46 7.40
N THR A 147 -3.18 16.32 7.11
CA THR A 147 -2.73 16.60 5.72
C THR A 147 -2.25 15.31 5.06
N ALA A 148 -1.39 14.54 5.75
CA ALA A 148 -0.87 13.28 5.23
C ALA A 148 -1.99 12.24 4.97
N ILE A 149 -2.98 12.15 5.86
CA ILE A 149 -4.14 11.26 5.70
C ILE A 149 -4.98 11.67 4.49
N LEU A 150 -5.24 12.96 4.31
CA LEU A 150 -6.01 13.46 3.16
C LEU A 150 -5.29 13.18 1.84
N VAL A 151 -3.99 13.45 1.77
CA VAL A 151 -3.17 13.16 0.59
C VAL A 151 -3.20 11.66 0.27
N ALA A 152 -3.00 10.80 1.29
CA ALA A 152 -3.06 9.36 1.12
C ALA A 152 -4.44 8.88 0.64
N ALA A 153 -5.52 9.40 1.23
CA ALA A 153 -6.89 9.04 0.85
C ALA A 153 -7.23 9.44 -0.59
N ILE A 154 -6.83 10.65 -1.02
CA ILE A 154 -7.06 11.12 -2.40
C ILE A 154 -6.25 10.27 -3.39
N SER A 155 -4.98 10.00 -3.08
CA SER A 155 -4.10 9.20 -3.94
C SER A 155 -4.57 7.76 -4.09
N ALA A 156 -5.06 7.15 -3.01
CA ALA A 156 -5.50 5.76 -2.99
C ALA A 156 -6.98 5.57 -3.38
N ALA A 157 -7.76 6.64 -3.58
CA ALA A 157 -9.18 6.56 -3.92
C ALA A 157 -9.49 5.66 -5.14
N PRO A 158 -8.73 5.72 -6.26
CA PRO A 158 -8.95 4.83 -7.40
C PRO A 158 -8.72 3.35 -7.05
N GLU A 159 -7.74 3.07 -6.20
CA GLU A 159 -7.40 1.72 -5.75
C GLU A 159 -8.45 1.17 -4.78
N ILE A 160 -8.93 1.99 -3.84
CA ILE A 160 -10.07 1.66 -2.95
C ILE A 160 -11.26 1.23 -3.81
N LEU A 161 -11.65 2.03 -4.80
CA LEU A 161 -12.80 1.72 -5.65
C LEU A 161 -12.59 0.42 -6.45
N THR A 162 -11.39 0.19 -6.97
CA THR A 162 -11.05 -1.02 -7.74
C THR A 162 -11.08 -2.26 -6.86
N ALA A 163 -10.52 -2.18 -5.65
CA ALA A 163 -10.54 -3.26 -4.67
C ALA A 163 -11.96 -3.61 -4.21
N LEU A 164 -12.79 -2.60 -3.90
CA LEU A 164 -14.19 -2.81 -3.54
C LEU A 164 -14.98 -3.52 -4.64
N ARG A 165 -14.81 -3.08 -5.90
CA ARG A 165 -15.43 -3.73 -7.06
C ARG A 165 -14.97 -5.18 -7.20
N ALA A 166 -13.68 -5.44 -7.00
CA ALA A 166 -13.13 -6.80 -7.06
C ALA A 166 -13.70 -7.70 -5.94
N ALA A 167 -13.77 -7.22 -4.70
CA ALA A 167 -14.34 -7.96 -3.58
C ALA A 167 -15.82 -8.31 -3.82
N LEU A 168 -16.61 -7.33 -4.29
CA LEU A 168 -18.01 -7.51 -4.64
C LEU A 168 -18.23 -8.42 -5.86
N ALA A 169 -17.21 -8.61 -6.69
CA ALA A 169 -17.19 -9.55 -7.82
C ALA A 169 -16.59 -10.93 -7.43
N ASN A 170 -16.40 -11.18 -6.13
CA ASN A 170 -15.79 -12.40 -5.60
C ASN A 170 -14.34 -12.64 -6.05
N ARG A 171 -13.56 -11.57 -6.19
CA ARG A 171 -12.16 -11.61 -6.61
C ARG A 171 -11.18 -11.14 -5.53
N MET A 172 -11.05 -11.93 -4.45
CA MET A 172 -10.26 -11.53 -3.28
C MET A 172 -8.76 -11.44 -3.53
N GLN A 173 -8.16 -12.33 -4.35
CA GLN A 173 -6.77 -12.17 -4.79
C GLN A 173 -6.46 -10.79 -5.39
N SER A 174 -7.39 -10.22 -6.19
CA SER A 174 -7.18 -8.87 -6.74
C SER A 174 -7.12 -7.81 -5.64
N VAL A 175 -7.94 -7.94 -4.59
CA VAL A 175 -7.92 -7.05 -3.42
C VAL A 175 -6.59 -7.18 -2.69
N VAL A 176 -6.15 -8.41 -2.41
CA VAL A 176 -4.87 -8.68 -1.73
C VAL A 176 -3.71 -8.11 -2.53
N ASN A 177 -3.68 -8.32 -3.85
CA ASN A 177 -2.64 -7.78 -4.72
C ASN A 177 -2.63 -6.24 -4.75
N ILE A 178 -3.80 -5.61 -4.78
CA ILE A 178 -3.90 -4.15 -4.72
C ILE A 178 -3.35 -3.67 -3.37
N ALA A 179 -3.90 -4.14 -2.25
CA ALA A 179 -3.55 -3.63 -0.94
C ALA A 179 -2.10 -3.98 -0.52
N MET A 180 -1.74 -5.25 -0.58
CA MET A 180 -0.42 -5.72 -0.13
C MET A 180 0.68 -5.37 -1.14
N GLY A 181 0.38 -5.45 -2.44
CA GLY A 181 1.32 -5.09 -3.50
C GLY A 181 1.64 -3.61 -3.54
N ALA A 182 0.62 -2.74 -3.39
CA ALA A 182 0.82 -1.30 -3.28
C ALA A 182 1.60 -0.93 -2.01
N SER A 183 1.26 -1.51 -0.86
CA SER A 183 1.99 -1.30 0.39
C SER A 183 3.46 -1.71 0.29
N LEU A 184 3.74 -2.90 -0.23
CA LEU A 184 5.11 -3.39 -0.41
C LEU A 184 5.90 -2.46 -1.34
N SER A 185 5.36 -2.15 -2.52
CA SER A 185 6.00 -1.29 -3.52
C SER A 185 6.25 0.11 -2.98
N THR A 186 5.31 0.66 -2.22
CA THR A 186 5.45 1.98 -1.59
C THR A 186 6.66 2.01 -0.68
N VAL A 187 6.83 1.02 0.21
CA VAL A 187 7.97 1.01 1.15
C VAL A 187 9.29 0.79 0.42
N ILE A 188 9.40 -0.26 -0.40
CA ILE A 188 10.69 -0.66 -1.01
C ILE A 188 11.15 0.25 -2.14
N LEU A 189 10.27 1.09 -2.71
CA LEU A 189 10.63 2.06 -3.74
C LEU A 189 10.74 3.49 -3.18
N THR A 190 9.80 3.92 -2.34
CA THR A 190 9.75 5.32 -1.86
C THR A 190 10.82 5.58 -0.82
N VAL A 191 11.05 4.65 0.12
CA VAL A 191 12.05 4.87 1.18
C VAL A 191 13.46 5.05 0.60
N PRO A 192 13.93 4.21 -0.34
CA PRO A 192 15.25 4.42 -0.96
C PRO A 192 15.38 5.75 -1.71
N VAL A 193 14.31 6.20 -2.38
CA VAL A 193 14.30 7.50 -3.06
C VAL A 193 14.44 8.62 -2.04
N MET A 194 13.69 8.56 -0.94
CA MET A 194 13.75 9.55 0.12
C MET A 194 15.11 9.55 0.84
N GLU A 195 15.69 8.38 1.11
CA GLU A 195 17.04 8.28 1.68
C GLU A 195 18.13 8.75 0.73
N ALA A 196 18.01 8.46 -0.57
CA ALA A 196 18.93 8.96 -1.58
C ALA A 196 18.89 10.50 -1.66
N MET A 197 17.69 11.08 -1.56
CA MET A 197 17.53 12.54 -1.45
C MET A 197 18.18 13.08 -0.17
N ALA A 198 18.00 12.44 0.99
CA ALA A 198 18.63 12.85 2.25
C ALA A 198 20.16 12.82 2.17
N LEU A 199 20.74 11.80 1.52
CA LEU A 199 22.18 11.72 1.28
C LEU A 199 22.68 12.81 0.32
N TYR A 200 21.90 13.11 -0.73
CA TYR A 200 22.24 14.13 -1.71
C TYR A 200 22.17 15.56 -1.13
N THR A 201 21.13 15.88 -0.38
CA THR A 201 20.96 17.20 0.26
C THR A 201 21.79 17.36 1.53
N GLY A 202 22.28 16.26 2.10
CA GLY A 202 23.02 16.22 3.36
C GLY A 202 22.14 16.43 4.60
N GLN A 203 20.82 16.48 4.44
CA GLN A 203 19.87 16.62 5.54
C GLN A 203 19.24 15.27 5.87
N PRO A 204 19.41 14.76 7.11
CA PRO A 204 18.79 13.50 7.49
C PRO A 204 17.27 13.66 7.55
N PHE A 205 16.55 12.83 6.79
CA PHE A 205 15.12 12.66 6.97
C PHE A 205 14.85 11.73 8.14
N GLN A 206 13.90 12.08 9.00
CA GLN A 206 13.45 11.22 10.08
C GLN A 206 12.55 10.13 9.50
N MET A 207 13.15 9.01 9.10
CA MET A 207 12.42 7.82 8.60
C MET A 207 11.77 7.02 9.72
N ALA A 208 12.29 7.18 10.95
CA ALA A 208 11.80 6.48 12.11
C ALA A 208 10.34 6.87 12.39
N MET A 209 9.48 5.85 12.48
CA MET A 209 8.10 6.01 12.89
C MET A 209 8.01 6.40 14.37
N THR A 210 6.96 7.14 14.75
CA THR A 210 6.68 7.38 16.16
C THR A 210 6.40 6.05 16.89
N PRO A 211 6.53 5.99 18.22
CA PRO A 211 6.19 4.77 18.97
C PRO A 211 4.76 4.28 18.71
N VAL A 212 3.80 5.20 18.59
CA VAL A 212 2.40 4.90 18.28
C VAL A 212 2.27 4.30 16.88
N GLN A 213 2.87 4.93 15.87
CA GLN A 213 2.87 4.43 14.49
C GLN A 213 3.52 3.05 14.39
N THR A 214 4.64 2.85 15.09
CA THR A 214 5.35 1.58 15.16
C THR A 214 4.43 0.50 15.72
N VAL A 215 3.85 0.70 16.91
CA VAL A 215 2.93 -0.27 17.52
C VAL A 215 1.75 -0.58 16.61
N MET A 216 1.13 0.43 16.01
CA MET A 216 -0.01 0.25 15.10
C MET A 216 0.35 -0.56 13.85
N ILE A 217 1.52 -0.31 13.24
CA ILE A 217 2.02 -1.09 12.10
C ILE A 217 2.31 -2.53 12.50
N PHE A 218 2.93 -2.77 13.65
CA PHE A 218 3.23 -4.13 14.10
C PHE A 218 1.95 -4.92 14.36
N ILE A 219 0.97 -4.33 15.06
CA ILE A 219 -0.34 -4.97 15.27
C ILE A 219 -0.99 -5.26 13.92
N THR A 220 -0.96 -4.31 12.99
CA THR A 220 -1.52 -4.48 11.63
C THR A 220 -0.90 -5.64 10.88
N LEU A 221 0.44 -5.73 10.87
CA LEU A 221 1.16 -6.78 10.14
C LEU A 221 0.97 -8.15 10.79
N ILE A 222 0.90 -8.22 12.13
CA ILE A 222 0.61 -9.47 12.84
C ILE A 222 -0.81 -9.94 12.54
N VAL A 223 -1.80 -9.06 12.67
CA VAL A 223 -3.20 -9.38 12.37
C VAL A 223 -3.35 -9.78 10.90
N SER A 224 -2.71 -9.06 9.98
CA SER A 224 -2.72 -9.38 8.55
C SER A 224 -2.07 -10.75 8.28
N ALA A 225 -0.95 -11.08 8.93
CA ALA A 225 -0.28 -12.36 8.76
C ALA A 225 -1.08 -13.55 9.31
N ILE A 226 -1.91 -13.33 10.34
CA ILE A 226 -2.81 -14.34 10.91
C ILE A 226 -4.04 -14.51 10.02
N ASN A 227 -4.73 -13.41 9.70
CA ASN A 227 -5.96 -13.44 8.89
C ASN A 227 -5.68 -13.90 7.46
N LEU A 228 -4.51 -13.57 6.91
CA LEU A 228 -4.17 -13.97 5.55
C LEU A 228 -3.43 -15.32 5.45
N ASN A 229 -3.57 -16.20 6.46
CA ASN A 229 -2.78 -17.43 6.53
C ASN A 229 -3.47 -18.65 5.92
N ASP A 230 -4.78 -18.70 5.94
CA ASP A 230 -5.60 -19.88 5.61
C ASP A 230 -6.13 -19.88 4.17
N GLY A 231 -5.84 -18.83 3.40
CA GLY A 231 -6.24 -18.71 2.00
C GLY A 231 -7.69 -18.31 1.79
N GLU A 232 -8.43 -17.93 2.85
CA GLU A 232 -9.81 -17.44 2.74
C GLU A 232 -10.00 -16.17 3.58
N THR A 233 -10.93 -15.30 3.16
CA THR A 233 -11.27 -14.12 3.96
C THR A 233 -12.74 -14.05 4.25
N ASN A 234 -13.10 -13.49 5.40
CA ASN A 234 -14.49 -13.29 5.80
C ASN A 234 -14.74 -11.87 6.34
N ALA A 235 -16.01 -11.60 6.68
CA ALA A 235 -16.43 -10.30 7.19
C ALA A 235 -15.81 -9.94 8.57
N ILE A 236 -15.49 -10.93 9.42
CA ILE A 236 -14.92 -10.70 10.75
C ILE A 236 -13.48 -10.20 10.63
N GLU A 237 -12.69 -10.81 9.74
CA GLU A 237 -11.34 -10.35 9.42
C GLU A 237 -11.35 -8.94 8.84
N GLY A 238 -12.28 -8.68 7.91
CA GLY A 238 -12.48 -7.35 7.34
C GLY A 238 -12.83 -6.31 8.41
N MET A 239 -13.74 -6.65 9.33
CA MET A 239 -14.07 -5.78 10.46
C MET A 239 -12.87 -5.54 11.38
N THR A 240 -12.05 -6.56 11.63
CA THR A 240 -10.85 -6.44 12.48
C THR A 240 -9.87 -5.41 11.90
N HIS A 241 -9.60 -5.51 10.60
CA HIS A 241 -8.78 -4.53 9.88
C HIS A 241 -9.43 -3.14 9.88
N PHE A 242 -10.74 -3.04 9.65
CA PHE A 242 -11.46 -1.76 9.70
C PHE A 242 -11.36 -1.09 11.08
N VAL A 243 -11.48 -1.85 12.18
CA VAL A 243 -11.31 -1.31 13.55
C VAL A 243 -9.89 -0.77 13.76
N LEU A 244 -8.86 -1.48 13.26
CA LEU A 244 -7.49 -0.97 13.33
C LEU A 244 -7.31 0.33 12.52
N PHE A 245 -7.97 0.43 11.36
CA PHE A 245 -7.98 1.66 10.56
C PHE A 245 -8.68 2.80 11.29
N ALA A 246 -9.87 2.56 11.84
CA ALA A 246 -10.61 3.55 12.61
C ALA A 246 -9.83 4.02 13.85
N THR A 247 -9.14 3.09 14.52
CA THR A 247 -8.25 3.41 15.65
C THR A 247 -7.10 4.31 15.22
N PHE A 248 -6.46 4.03 14.08
CA PHE A 248 -5.43 4.90 13.51
C PHE A 248 -5.95 6.31 13.24
N ILE A 249 -7.12 6.44 12.60
CA ILE A 249 -7.74 7.75 12.34
C ILE A 249 -8.00 8.49 13.66
N MET A 250 -8.55 7.80 14.67
CA MET A 250 -8.82 8.40 15.98
C MET A 250 -7.52 8.90 16.65
N LEU A 251 -6.45 8.10 16.65
CA LEU A 251 -5.15 8.50 17.20
C LEU A 251 -4.57 9.71 16.45
N SER A 252 -4.66 9.71 15.12
CA SER A 252 -4.19 10.84 14.32
C SER A 252 -4.99 12.13 14.57
N LEU A 253 -6.31 12.04 14.78
CA LEU A 253 -7.14 13.19 15.17
C LEU A 253 -6.78 13.75 16.55
N LEU A 254 -6.27 12.89 17.45
CA LEU A 254 -5.72 13.30 18.75
C LEU A 254 -4.28 13.85 18.65
N GLY A 255 -3.67 13.82 17.46
CA GLY A 255 -2.29 14.27 17.23
C GLY A 255 -1.22 13.27 17.68
N LEU A 256 -1.55 11.97 17.75
CA LEU A 256 -0.67 10.87 18.14
C LEU A 256 -0.15 10.06 16.95
#